data_AF-A0A2N0T1L9-F1
#
_entry.id   AF-A0A2N0T1L9-F1
#
_cell.length_a   1.000
_cell.length_b   1.000
_cell.length_c   1.000
_cell.angle_alpha   90.00
_cell.angle_beta   90.00
_cell.angle_gamma   90.00
#
_symmetry.space_group_name_H-M   'P 1'
#
loop_
_entity.id
_entity.type
_entity.pdbx_description
1 polymer ?
#
loop_
_entity_poly.entity_id
_entity_poly.type
_entity_poly.pdbx_seq_one_letter_code
_entity_poly.pdbx_strand_id
1 'polypeptide(L)'
;MMAFRRPVASQEAAARYLTELAGHWAGPIMVGGHSKGGNLAVYAAANVPSEIQERITVVYSHDGPGFDEVFFDEDGYVRIASKIHKSVPGSSIIGMLFETREHVEDGYTVVSSDGASIMQHFALHWQVDHGQFVQADGLTSSAQYLARTINGWMAKYDDEHRRKFIENLFAIFEAGGYDTFGDLTSHLTQSLPIMLAAARNIDVEDRDVMIEVLKGFAATAAASVILAK
;
A
#
# COMPACT_ATOMS: atom_id res chain seq x y z
N MET A 1 -10.52 -6.36 5.53
CA MET A 1 -9.77 -5.84 4.36
C MET A 1 -8.48 -6.64 4.23
N MET A 2 -7.90 -6.65 3.03
CA MET A 2 -6.86 -7.57 2.53
C MET A 2 -5.59 -7.70 3.39
N ALA A 3 -5.24 -6.66 4.15
CA ALA A 3 -3.98 -6.60 4.87
C ALA A 3 -3.98 -7.32 6.25
N PHE A 4 -5.15 -7.70 6.78
CA PHE A 4 -5.26 -8.34 8.11
C PHE A 4 -6.38 -9.39 8.21
N ARG A 5 -7.38 -9.36 7.33
CA ARG A 5 -8.36 -10.45 7.22
C ARG A 5 -8.01 -11.26 5.98
N ARG A 6 -7.51 -12.47 6.18
CA ARG A 6 -7.04 -13.34 5.11
C ARG A 6 -7.68 -14.72 5.25
N PRO A 7 -8.19 -15.31 4.14
CA PRO A 7 -8.38 -14.66 2.84
C PRO A 7 -9.54 -13.64 2.85
N VAL A 8 -9.45 -12.60 2.03
CA VAL A 8 -10.66 -11.92 1.50
C VAL A 8 -11.04 -12.45 0.11
N ALA A 9 -12.28 -12.21 -0.33
CA ALA A 9 -12.78 -12.66 -1.63
C ALA A 9 -11.88 -12.29 -2.82
N SER A 10 -11.29 -11.09 -2.82
CA SER A 10 -10.38 -10.65 -3.91
C SER A 10 -9.05 -11.41 -3.90
N GLN A 11 -8.53 -11.78 -2.73
CA GLN A 11 -7.32 -12.58 -2.56
C GLN A 11 -7.52 -14.00 -3.08
N GLU A 12 -8.64 -14.64 -2.72
CA GLU A 12 -8.99 -15.95 -3.27
C GLU A 12 -9.20 -15.87 -4.79
N ALA A 13 -9.85 -14.82 -5.28
CA ALA A 13 -10.06 -14.63 -6.71
C ALA A 13 -8.73 -14.49 -7.46
N ALA A 14 -7.76 -13.74 -6.91
CA ALA A 14 -6.43 -13.61 -7.50
C ALA A 14 -5.65 -14.94 -7.51
N ALA A 15 -5.70 -15.72 -6.43
CA ALA A 15 -5.07 -17.05 -6.38
C ALA A 15 -5.71 -18.03 -7.37
N ARG A 16 -7.05 -18.02 -7.49
CA ARG A 16 -7.77 -18.82 -8.49
C ARG A 16 -7.38 -18.42 -9.91
N TYR A 17 -7.37 -17.12 -10.21
CA TYR A 17 -6.97 -16.60 -11.51
C TYR A 17 -5.55 -17.02 -11.90
N LEU A 18 -4.60 -16.90 -10.98
CA LEU A 18 -3.21 -17.33 -11.20
C LEU A 18 -3.13 -18.85 -11.45
N THR A 19 -3.88 -19.65 -10.68
CA THR A 19 -3.93 -21.11 -10.85
C THR A 19 -4.48 -21.51 -12.22
N GLU A 20 -5.57 -20.87 -12.66
CA GLU A 20 -6.18 -21.12 -13.97
C GLU A 20 -5.23 -20.77 -15.11
N LEU A 21 -4.62 -19.57 -15.08
CA LEU A 21 -3.67 -19.13 -16.10
C LEU A 21 -2.45 -20.06 -16.18
N ALA A 22 -1.96 -20.51 -15.02
CA ALA A 22 -0.85 -21.44 -14.92
C ALA A 22 -1.17 -22.85 -15.46
N GLY A 23 -2.44 -23.22 -15.62
CA GLY A 23 -2.87 -24.44 -16.31
C GLY A 23 -2.82 -24.32 -17.84
N HIS A 24 -2.86 -23.09 -18.37
CA HIS A 24 -2.80 -22.79 -19.81
C HIS A 24 -1.40 -22.41 -20.30
N TRP A 25 -0.46 -22.19 -19.39
CA TRP A 25 0.90 -21.77 -19.69
C TRP A 25 1.91 -22.67 -19.00
N ALA A 26 2.89 -23.20 -19.73
CA ALA A 26 3.91 -24.10 -19.17
C ALA A 26 5.21 -23.39 -18.75
N GLY A 27 5.42 -22.15 -19.19
CA GLY A 27 6.67 -21.41 -19.00
C GLY A 27 6.79 -20.66 -17.67
N PRO A 28 7.83 -19.82 -17.53
CA PRO A 28 8.02 -18.94 -16.39
C PRO A 28 6.84 -17.96 -16.22
N ILE A 29 6.54 -17.60 -14.98
CA ILE A 29 5.46 -16.69 -14.61
C ILE A 29 6.04 -15.49 -13.87
N MET A 30 5.57 -14.30 -14.21
CA MET A 30 5.81 -13.07 -13.46
C MET A 30 4.45 -12.61 -12.92
N VAL A 31 4.37 -12.31 -11.62
CA VAL A 31 3.16 -11.82 -10.97
C VAL A 31 3.40 -10.40 -10.52
N GLY A 32 2.42 -9.51 -10.66
CA GLY A 32 2.61 -8.12 -10.26
C GLY A 32 1.31 -7.41 -10.01
N GLY A 33 1.37 -6.36 -9.20
CA GLY A 33 0.24 -5.47 -9.01
C GLY A 33 0.62 -4.19 -8.29
N HIS A 34 -0.26 -3.20 -8.41
CA HIS A 34 -0.14 -1.89 -7.77
C HIS A 34 -1.25 -1.69 -6.73
N SER A 35 -0.96 -0.95 -5.65
CA SER A 35 -1.92 -0.65 -4.59
C SER A 35 -2.51 -1.94 -4.00
N LYS A 36 -3.84 -2.07 -3.90
CA LYS A 36 -4.53 -3.33 -3.56
C LYS A 36 -4.04 -4.52 -4.39
N GLY A 37 -3.71 -4.31 -5.66
CA GLY A 37 -3.16 -5.31 -6.56
C GLY A 37 -1.76 -5.82 -6.14
N GLY A 38 -0.94 -4.99 -5.50
CA GLY A 38 0.36 -5.44 -4.98
C GLY A 38 0.22 -6.47 -3.86
N ASN A 39 -0.75 -6.25 -2.97
CA ASN A 39 -1.13 -7.25 -1.97
C ASN A 39 -1.71 -8.52 -2.62
N LEU A 40 -2.58 -8.39 -3.61
CA LEU A 40 -3.12 -9.55 -4.35
C LEU A 40 -2.04 -10.38 -5.03
N ALA A 41 -1.06 -9.73 -5.64
CA ALA A 41 0.04 -10.39 -6.33
C ALA A 41 0.84 -11.28 -5.38
N VAL A 42 1.23 -10.73 -4.22
CA VAL A 42 1.97 -11.48 -3.19
C VAL A 42 1.10 -12.59 -2.60
N TYR A 43 -0.16 -12.30 -2.26
CA TYR A 43 -1.07 -13.29 -1.71
C TYR A 43 -1.27 -14.47 -2.67
N ALA A 44 -1.58 -14.19 -3.94
CA ALA A 44 -1.79 -15.21 -4.96
C ALA A 44 -0.53 -16.05 -5.15
N ALA A 45 0.63 -15.42 -5.28
CA ALA A 45 1.90 -16.13 -5.44
C ALA A 45 2.21 -17.06 -4.26
N ALA A 46 1.89 -16.66 -3.02
CA ALA A 46 2.09 -17.49 -1.84
C ALA A 46 1.09 -18.65 -1.72
N ASN A 47 -0.13 -18.50 -2.25
CA ASN A 47 -1.25 -19.42 -2.01
C ASN A 47 -1.60 -20.36 -3.18
N VAL A 48 -0.93 -20.25 -4.32
CA VAL A 48 -1.06 -21.26 -5.40
C VAL A 48 -0.29 -22.55 -5.08
N PRO A 49 -0.65 -23.70 -5.70
CA PRO A 49 0.12 -24.94 -5.56
C PRO A 49 1.63 -24.77 -5.77
N SER A 50 2.46 -25.54 -5.06
CA SER A 50 3.91 -25.40 -5.07
C SER A 50 4.52 -25.52 -6.48
N GLU A 51 3.96 -26.37 -7.33
CA GLU A 51 4.39 -26.55 -8.73
C GLU A 51 4.18 -25.28 -9.58
N ILE A 52 3.23 -24.43 -9.17
CA ILE A 52 3.02 -23.11 -9.78
C ILE A 52 4.00 -22.12 -9.17
N GLN A 53 4.20 -22.15 -7.85
CA GLN A 53 5.16 -21.27 -7.16
C GLN A 53 6.59 -21.43 -7.67
N GLU A 54 7.00 -22.65 -8.03
CA GLU A 54 8.31 -22.94 -8.63
C GLU A 54 8.51 -22.24 -9.97
N ARG A 55 7.44 -22.08 -10.75
CA ARG A 55 7.47 -21.38 -12.05
C ARG A 55 7.39 -19.86 -11.93
N ILE A 56 7.01 -19.34 -10.76
CA ILE A 56 7.07 -17.89 -10.49
C ILE A 56 8.53 -17.49 -10.41
N THR A 57 8.93 -16.55 -11.25
CA THR A 57 10.30 -16.00 -11.30
C THR A 57 10.42 -14.69 -10.55
N VAL A 58 9.34 -13.91 -10.49
CA VAL A 58 9.30 -12.61 -9.81
C VAL A 58 7.88 -12.29 -9.35
N VAL A 59 7.78 -11.57 -8.24
CA VAL A 59 6.53 -11.03 -7.69
C VAL A 59 6.72 -9.53 -7.44
N TYR A 60 6.05 -8.67 -8.20
CA TYR A 60 6.09 -7.22 -7.99
C TYR A 60 4.94 -6.74 -7.11
N SER A 61 5.26 -6.05 -6.03
CA SER A 61 4.30 -5.34 -5.19
C SER A 61 4.60 -3.85 -5.21
N HIS A 62 3.92 -3.11 -6.08
CA HIS A 62 4.09 -1.67 -6.21
C HIS A 62 3.11 -0.94 -5.29
N ASP A 63 3.65 -0.33 -4.25
CA ASP A 63 2.94 0.43 -3.24
C ASP A 63 1.72 -0.29 -2.66
N GLY A 64 1.87 -1.62 -2.51
CA GLY A 64 0.86 -2.50 -1.95
C GLY A 64 1.00 -2.64 -0.44
N PRO A 65 -0.11 -2.65 0.31
CA PRO A 65 -0.07 -2.85 1.75
C PRO A 65 0.46 -4.24 2.09
N GLY A 66 1.11 -4.34 3.24
CA GLY A 66 1.67 -5.57 3.78
C GLY A 66 0.62 -6.56 4.29
N PHE A 67 1.07 -7.45 5.16
CA PHE A 67 0.31 -8.55 5.72
C PHE A 67 0.58 -8.62 7.22
N ASP A 68 -0.28 -9.30 7.98
CA ASP A 68 0.02 -9.60 9.37
C ASP A 68 1.15 -10.64 9.51
N GLU A 69 1.78 -10.67 10.69
CA GLU A 69 2.99 -11.46 10.97
C GLU A 69 2.81 -12.95 10.66
N VAL A 70 1.63 -13.50 10.92
CA VAL A 70 1.34 -14.93 10.69
C VAL A 70 1.52 -15.29 9.21
N PHE A 71 1.22 -14.36 8.28
CA PHE A 71 1.42 -14.61 6.85
C PHE A 71 2.87 -14.89 6.50
N PHE A 72 3.78 -14.15 7.12
CA PHE A 72 5.19 -14.20 6.77
C PHE A 72 5.84 -15.52 7.19
N ASP A 73 5.22 -16.22 8.14
CA ASP A 73 5.62 -17.55 8.60
C ASP A 73 4.96 -18.70 7.81
N GLU A 74 3.99 -18.42 6.93
CA GLU A 74 3.35 -19.46 6.12
C GLU A 74 4.33 -20.03 5.07
N ASP A 75 4.39 -21.36 4.94
CA ASP A 75 5.30 -22.06 4.01
C ASP A 75 5.22 -21.52 2.57
N GLY A 76 4.01 -21.15 2.14
CA GLY A 76 3.76 -20.56 0.83
C GLY A 76 4.45 -19.22 0.63
N TYR A 77 4.41 -18.35 1.63
CA TYR A 77 5.11 -17.07 1.60
C TYR A 77 6.63 -17.30 1.63
N VAL A 78 7.12 -18.14 2.55
CA VAL A 78 8.56 -18.45 2.71
C VAL A 78 9.18 -18.90 1.38
N ARG A 79 8.47 -19.73 0.60
CA ARG A 79 8.93 -20.20 -0.73
C ARG A 79 9.06 -19.10 -1.78
N ILE A 80 8.26 -18.02 -1.69
CA ILE A 80 8.27 -16.94 -2.69
C ILE A 80 8.93 -15.65 -2.18
N ALA A 81 9.30 -15.57 -0.90
CA ALA A 81 9.80 -14.36 -0.26
C ALA A 81 11.00 -13.74 -1.00
N SER A 82 11.96 -14.58 -1.42
CA SER A 82 13.14 -14.13 -2.19
C SER A 82 12.84 -13.65 -3.60
N LYS A 83 11.61 -13.87 -4.10
CA LYS A 83 11.13 -13.46 -5.42
C LYS A 83 10.32 -12.17 -5.36
N ILE A 84 10.02 -11.66 -4.16
CA ILE A 84 9.21 -10.45 -3.99
C ILE A 84 10.09 -9.22 -4.17
N HIS A 85 9.66 -8.33 -5.07
CA HIS A 85 10.19 -6.99 -5.21
C HIS A 85 9.10 -5.99 -4.84
N LYS A 86 9.24 -5.39 -3.67
CA LYS A 86 8.36 -4.31 -3.22
C LYS A 86 8.97 -2.96 -3.58
N SER A 87 8.16 -2.08 -4.16
CA SER A 87 8.56 -0.70 -4.47
C SER A 87 7.55 0.27 -3.89
N VAL A 88 8.00 1.33 -3.24
CA VAL A 88 7.12 2.36 -2.64
C VAL A 88 7.66 3.75 -2.97
N PRO A 89 6.81 4.78 -3.14
CA PRO A 89 7.28 6.15 -3.24
C PRO A 89 7.77 6.70 -1.90
N GLY A 90 8.57 7.78 -1.93
CA GLY A 90 9.10 8.41 -0.71
C GLY A 90 8.04 8.92 0.27
N SER A 91 6.86 9.31 -0.22
CA SER A 91 5.71 9.69 0.62
C SER A 91 4.64 8.58 0.74
N SER A 92 5.01 7.31 0.58
CA SER A 92 4.07 6.19 0.69
C SER A 92 3.36 6.13 2.03
N ILE A 93 2.04 6.04 1.97
CA ILE A 93 1.17 5.69 3.11
C ILE A 93 0.63 4.28 2.91
N ILE A 94 0.10 4.00 1.72
CA ILE A 94 -0.60 2.73 1.40
C ILE A 94 0.37 1.55 1.43
N GLY A 95 1.54 1.67 0.79
CA GLY A 95 2.57 0.64 0.81
C GLY A 95 3.14 0.38 2.21
N MET A 96 3.00 1.34 3.13
CA MET A 96 3.52 1.21 4.50
C MET A 96 2.48 0.69 5.51
N LEU A 97 1.23 0.52 5.10
CA LEU A 97 0.21 -0.15 5.93
C LEU A 97 0.60 -1.62 6.14
N PHE A 98 0.63 -2.07 7.38
CA PHE A 98 1.07 -3.43 7.78
C PHE A 98 2.47 -3.77 7.25
N GLU A 99 3.30 -2.76 7.03
CA GLU A 99 4.72 -2.93 6.77
C GLU A 99 5.47 -2.82 8.09
N THR A 100 6.08 -3.92 8.52
CA THR A 100 6.86 -4.00 9.76
C THR A 100 8.30 -3.54 9.56
N ARG A 101 8.73 -3.42 8.30
CA ARG A 101 10.06 -2.96 7.91
C ARG A 101 10.12 -1.45 7.85
N GLU A 102 10.97 -0.87 8.67
CA GLU A 102 11.07 0.59 8.81
C GLU A 102 12.05 1.19 7.80
N HIS A 103 13.09 0.45 7.43
CA HIS A 103 14.16 0.94 6.57
C HIS A 103 14.21 0.22 5.21
N VAL A 104 14.85 0.86 4.23
CA VAL A 104 14.91 0.38 2.83
C VAL A 104 15.70 -0.92 2.75
N GLU A 105 16.79 -0.99 3.50
CA GLU A 105 17.65 -2.16 3.67
C GLU A 105 16.92 -3.41 4.17
N ASP A 106 15.73 -3.25 4.76
CA ASP A 106 14.93 -4.35 5.28
C ASP A 106 14.11 -5.07 4.19
N GLY A 107 14.08 -4.56 2.95
CA GLY A 107 13.60 -5.32 1.78
C GLY A 107 12.50 -4.68 0.94
N TYR A 108 12.52 -3.36 0.76
CA TYR A 108 11.74 -2.68 -0.28
C TYR A 108 12.58 -1.56 -0.92
N THR A 109 12.25 -1.17 -2.14
CA THR A 109 12.92 -0.06 -2.84
C THR A 109 12.08 1.20 -2.76
N VAL A 110 12.70 2.32 -2.42
CA VAL A 110 12.03 3.62 -2.53
C VAL A 110 12.29 4.22 -3.91
N VAL A 111 11.23 4.59 -4.61
CA VAL A 111 11.29 5.12 -5.97
C VAL A 111 11.07 6.63 -5.99
N SER A 112 11.85 7.32 -6.81
CA SER A 112 11.67 8.75 -7.09
C SER A 112 10.37 8.96 -7.87
N SER A 113 9.68 10.05 -7.56
CA SER A 113 8.39 10.38 -8.16
C SER A 113 8.27 11.87 -8.39
N ASP A 114 7.74 12.27 -9.54
CA ASP A 114 7.35 13.65 -9.84
C ASP A 114 6.03 14.04 -9.15
N GLY A 115 5.38 13.07 -8.50
CA GLY A 115 4.16 13.29 -7.73
C GLY A 115 4.43 14.04 -6.43
N ALA A 116 3.49 14.89 -6.04
CA ALA A 116 3.47 15.48 -4.71
C ALA A 116 2.57 14.65 -3.77
N SER A 117 3.03 14.39 -2.53
CA SER A 117 2.19 13.73 -1.51
C SER A 117 1.60 12.39 -1.99
N ILE A 118 0.30 12.14 -1.78
CA ILE A 118 -0.38 10.91 -2.21
C ILE A 118 -0.36 10.72 -3.74
N MET A 119 -0.06 11.75 -4.54
CA MET A 119 0.13 11.56 -5.98
C MET A 119 1.27 10.62 -6.29
N GLN A 120 2.25 10.53 -5.40
CA GLN A 120 3.30 9.54 -5.54
C GLN A 120 2.76 8.11 -5.45
N HIS A 121 1.55 7.86 -4.93
CA HIS A 121 0.93 6.54 -4.99
C HIS A 121 0.72 6.09 -6.44
N PHE A 122 0.41 7.00 -7.37
CA PHE A 122 0.19 6.63 -8.76
C PHE A 122 1.50 6.37 -9.48
N ALA A 123 1.69 5.13 -9.93
CA ALA A 123 2.92 4.69 -10.59
C ALA A 123 3.26 5.48 -11.88
N LEU A 124 2.30 6.19 -12.48
CA LEU A 124 2.53 7.05 -13.64
C LEU A 124 3.42 8.27 -13.33
N HIS A 125 3.57 8.63 -12.05
CA HIS A 125 4.48 9.68 -11.63
C HIS A 125 5.88 9.15 -11.28
N TRP A 126 6.10 7.83 -11.30
CA TRP A 126 7.37 7.25 -10.89
C TRP A 126 8.40 7.44 -11.99
N GLN A 127 9.56 7.95 -11.60
CA GLN A 127 10.64 8.21 -12.54
C GLN A 127 11.25 6.89 -13.00
N VAL A 128 11.42 6.77 -14.32
CA VAL A 128 12.06 5.62 -14.96
C VAL A 128 13.22 6.13 -15.80
N ASP A 129 14.40 5.55 -15.57
CA ASP A 129 15.59 5.79 -16.37
C ASP A 129 16.10 4.46 -16.94
N HIS A 130 16.33 4.41 -18.26
CA HIS A 130 16.78 3.20 -18.97
C HIS A 130 15.98 1.91 -18.64
N GLY A 131 14.66 2.05 -18.41
CA GLY A 131 13.78 0.92 -18.09
C GLY A 131 13.85 0.44 -16.64
N GLN A 132 14.47 1.19 -15.74
CA GLN A 132 14.54 0.92 -14.30
C GLN A 132 13.94 2.08 -13.51
N PHE A 133 13.33 1.79 -12.36
CA PHE A 133 12.91 2.88 -11.46
C PHE A 133 14.12 3.63 -10.93
N VAL A 134 14.05 4.96 -11.00
CA VAL A 134 15.02 5.81 -10.32
C VAL A 134 14.80 5.66 -8.82
N GLN A 135 15.85 5.31 -8.08
CA GLN A 135 15.75 5.13 -6.63
C GLN A 135 15.89 6.46 -5.90
N ALA A 136 15.15 6.60 -4.80
CA ALA A 136 15.31 7.67 -3.83
C ALA A 136 15.97 7.14 -2.55
N ASP A 137 16.57 8.03 -1.77
CA ASP A 137 17.36 7.67 -0.58
C ASP A 137 16.53 6.96 0.51
N GLY A 138 15.22 7.21 0.56
CA GLY A 138 14.36 6.59 1.55
C GLY A 138 13.00 7.28 1.67
N LEU A 139 12.20 6.79 2.62
CA LEU A 139 10.93 7.41 2.96
C LEU A 139 11.15 8.78 3.61
N THR A 140 10.24 9.70 3.34
CA THR A 140 10.15 10.97 4.06
C THR A 140 9.86 10.74 5.54
N SER A 141 10.38 11.60 6.42
CA SER A 141 10.14 11.50 7.88
C SER A 141 8.67 11.51 8.24
N SER A 142 7.84 12.24 7.48
CA SER A 142 6.39 12.26 7.63
C SER A 142 5.74 10.93 7.29
N ALA A 143 6.17 10.26 6.21
CA ALA A 143 5.68 8.92 5.85
C ALA A 143 6.06 7.88 6.90
N GLN A 144 7.31 7.91 7.41
CA GLN A 144 7.74 7.04 8.49
C GLN A 144 6.93 7.27 9.78
N TYR A 145 6.74 8.53 10.18
CA TYR A 145 5.92 8.87 11.36
C TYR A 145 4.49 8.36 11.21
N LEU A 146 3.88 8.60 10.05
CA LEU A 146 2.51 8.19 9.80
C LEU A 146 2.37 6.65 9.78
N ALA A 147 3.31 5.94 9.15
CA ALA A 147 3.36 4.49 9.16
C ALA A 147 3.41 3.94 10.60
N ARG A 148 4.30 4.47 11.46
CA ARG A 148 4.38 4.07 12.88
C ARG A 148 3.08 4.34 13.62
N THR A 149 2.44 5.49 13.40
CA THR A 149 1.18 5.85 14.05
C THR A 149 0.05 4.90 13.66
N ILE A 150 -0.12 4.63 12.36
CA ILE A 150 -1.18 3.74 11.87
C ILE A 150 -0.91 2.30 12.30
N ASN A 151 0.30 1.77 12.07
CA ASN A 151 0.64 0.39 12.43
C ASN A 151 0.56 0.15 13.95
N GLY A 152 1.03 1.10 14.76
CA GLY A 152 0.91 1.03 16.21
C GLY A 152 -0.53 1.13 16.73
N TRP A 153 -1.42 1.85 16.03
CA TRP A 153 -2.85 1.84 16.32
C TRP A 153 -3.48 0.51 15.91
N MET A 154 -3.24 0.04 14.69
CA MET A 154 -3.80 -1.21 14.17
C MET A 154 -3.42 -2.41 15.06
N ALA A 155 -2.20 -2.45 15.60
CA ALA A 155 -1.75 -3.52 16.48
C ALA A 155 -2.62 -3.71 17.75
N LYS A 156 -3.35 -2.68 18.21
CA LYS A 156 -4.15 -2.73 19.45
C LYS A 156 -5.53 -3.34 19.28
N TYR A 157 -6.04 -3.40 18.05
CA TYR A 157 -7.43 -3.75 17.78
C TYR A 157 -7.55 -5.08 17.03
N ASP A 158 -8.75 -5.67 17.10
CA ASP A 158 -9.10 -6.84 16.32
C ASP A 158 -9.30 -6.51 14.82
N ASP A 159 -9.42 -7.56 14.02
CA ASP A 159 -9.55 -7.44 12.57
C ASP A 159 -10.81 -6.67 12.15
N GLU A 160 -11.90 -6.76 12.90
CA GLU A 160 -13.13 -6.08 12.53
C GLU A 160 -13.01 -4.56 12.74
N HIS A 161 -12.35 -4.12 13.80
CA HIS A 161 -12.03 -2.71 14.01
C HIS A 161 -11.02 -2.18 13.00
N ARG A 162 -9.93 -2.92 12.73
CA ARG A 162 -8.97 -2.56 11.68
C ARG A 162 -9.66 -2.37 10.32
N ARG A 163 -10.63 -3.22 10.01
CA ARG A 163 -11.44 -3.12 8.77
C ARG A 163 -12.22 -1.83 8.70
N LYS A 164 -13.01 -1.54 9.73
CA LYS A 164 -13.81 -0.32 9.77
C LYS A 164 -12.93 0.91 9.67
N PHE A 165 -11.78 0.92 10.34
CA PHE A 165 -10.83 2.03 10.26
C PHE A 165 -10.32 2.28 8.84
N ILE A 166 -9.81 1.27 8.14
CA ILE A 166 -9.27 1.48 6.79
C ILE A 166 -10.40 1.77 5.78
N GLU A 167 -11.57 1.15 5.92
CA GLU A 167 -12.74 1.50 5.09
C GLU A 167 -13.16 2.95 5.30
N ASN A 168 -13.19 3.42 6.55
CA ASN A 168 -13.46 4.81 6.86
C ASN A 168 -12.37 5.75 6.31
N LEU A 169 -11.10 5.35 6.36
CA LEU A 169 -10.00 6.12 5.80
C LEU A 169 -10.15 6.32 4.29
N PHE A 170 -10.45 5.24 3.54
CA PHE A 170 -10.72 5.35 2.10
C PHE A 170 -12.00 6.14 1.81
N ALA A 171 -13.08 5.91 2.57
CA ALA A 171 -14.32 6.65 2.41
C ALA A 171 -14.14 8.15 2.66
N ILE A 172 -13.27 8.53 3.61
CA ILE A 172 -12.92 9.93 3.85
C ILE A 172 -12.17 10.52 2.66
N PHE A 173 -11.20 9.81 2.08
CA PHE A 173 -10.52 10.29 0.89
C PHE A 173 -11.48 10.43 -0.30
N GLU A 174 -12.46 9.55 -0.43
CA GLU A 174 -13.52 9.63 -1.45
C GLU A 174 -14.53 10.76 -1.15
N ALA A 175 -14.76 11.12 0.12
CA ALA A 175 -15.70 12.17 0.52
C ALA A 175 -15.33 13.58 0.00
N GLY A 176 -14.09 13.77 -0.46
CA GLY A 176 -13.70 14.98 -1.18
C GLY A 176 -14.48 15.18 -2.49
N GLY A 177 -15.18 14.16 -2.99
CA GLY A 177 -16.02 14.24 -4.20
C GLY A 177 -15.21 14.25 -5.50
N TYR A 178 -13.95 13.82 -5.41
CA TYR A 178 -13.01 13.79 -6.53
C TYR A 178 -12.92 12.37 -7.08
N ASP A 179 -13.03 12.25 -8.40
CA ASP A 179 -12.98 10.96 -9.11
C ASP A 179 -11.60 10.29 -9.01
N THR A 180 -10.56 11.06 -8.67
CA THR A 180 -9.19 10.58 -8.51
C THR A 180 -8.51 11.20 -7.28
N PHE A 181 -7.54 10.50 -6.68
CA PHE A 181 -6.65 11.14 -5.68
C PHE A 181 -5.84 12.31 -6.29
N GLY A 182 -5.68 12.32 -7.63
CA GLY A 182 -5.25 13.45 -8.47
C GLY A 182 -5.95 14.75 -8.15
N ASP A 183 -7.26 14.72 -8.31
CA ASP A 183 -8.08 15.91 -8.15
C ASP A 183 -8.24 16.25 -6.66
N LEU A 184 -8.25 15.24 -5.78
CA LEU A 184 -8.28 15.44 -4.32
C LEU A 184 -7.10 16.27 -3.81
N THR A 185 -5.88 15.96 -4.27
CA THR A 185 -4.67 16.70 -3.86
C THR A 185 -4.59 18.09 -4.42
N SER A 186 -4.98 18.27 -5.70
CA SER A 186 -5.02 19.58 -6.35
C SER A 186 -5.95 20.57 -5.62
N HIS A 187 -6.90 20.05 -4.84
CA HIS A 187 -7.88 20.83 -4.08
C HIS A 187 -7.76 20.61 -2.56
N LEU A 188 -6.58 20.22 -2.06
CA LEU A 188 -6.34 19.87 -0.66
C LEU A 188 -6.89 20.88 0.36
N THR A 189 -6.80 22.18 0.08
CA THR A 189 -7.32 23.24 0.96
C THR A 189 -8.85 23.22 1.08
N GLN A 190 -9.54 22.74 0.05
CA GLN A 190 -11.00 22.62 -0.03
C GLN A 190 -11.46 21.24 0.47
N SER A 191 -10.68 20.19 0.17
CA SER A 191 -10.96 18.81 0.56
C SER A 191 -10.71 18.55 2.05
N LEU A 192 -9.67 19.15 2.63
CA LEU A 192 -9.25 18.85 4.01
C LEU A 192 -10.34 19.17 5.06
N PRO A 193 -11.04 20.32 5.01
CA PRO A 193 -12.17 20.57 5.90
C PRO A 193 -13.30 19.54 5.77
N ILE A 194 -13.58 19.08 4.54
CA ILE A 194 -14.61 18.06 4.26
C ILE A 194 -14.19 16.71 4.86
N MET A 195 -12.94 16.30 4.63
CA MET A 195 -12.36 15.08 5.18
C MET A 195 -12.36 15.09 6.72
N LEU A 196 -11.96 16.21 7.32
CA LEU A 196 -11.99 16.38 8.78
C LEU A 196 -13.42 16.37 9.33
N ALA A 197 -14.39 16.92 8.61
CA ALA A 197 -15.79 16.86 9.00
C ALA A 197 -16.34 15.43 8.93
N ALA A 198 -15.99 14.67 7.89
CA ALA A 198 -16.35 13.25 7.77
C ALA A 198 -15.73 12.40 8.90
N ALA A 199 -14.46 12.66 9.26
CA ALA A 199 -13.78 11.98 10.37
C ALA A 199 -14.45 12.22 11.74
N ARG A 200 -15.17 13.34 11.94
CA ARG A 200 -15.91 13.60 13.19
C ARG A 200 -17.11 12.68 13.40
N ASN A 201 -17.56 11.96 12.38
CA ASN A 201 -18.65 10.99 12.49
C ASN A 201 -18.13 9.58 12.85
N ILE A 202 -16.82 9.41 12.98
CA ILE A 202 -16.19 8.18 13.46
C ILE A 202 -16.17 8.19 14.99
N ASP A 203 -16.27 6.99 15.58
CA ASP A 203 -16.11 6.76 17.01
C ASP A 203 -14.86 7.47 17.57
N VAL A 204 -14.98 8.00 18.79
CA VAL A 204 -13.98 8.88 19.41
C VAL A 204 -12.60 8.22 19.47
N GLU A 205 -12.56 6.91 19.67
CA GLU A 205 -11.34 6.11 19.81
C GLU A 205 -10.54 5.99 18.49
N ASP A 206 -11.23 5.99 17.34
CA ASP A 206 -10.61 5.89 16.00
C ASP A 206 -10.33 7.27 15.40
N ARG A 207 -11.12 8.27 15.83
CA ARG A 207 -11.12 9.64 15.29
C ARG A 207 -9.78 10.33 15.42
N ASP A 208 -9.12 10.21 16.56
CA ASP A 208 -7.86 10.91 16.81
C ASP A 208 -6.77 10.41 15.87
N VAL A 209 -6.69 9.10 15.66
CA VAL A 209 -5.76 8.52 14.68
C VAL A 209 -6.13 8.92 13.27
N MET A 210 -7.42 8.93 12.91
CA MET A 210 -7.87 9.40 11.61
C MET A 210 -7.47 10.86 11.36
N ILE A 211 -7.59 11.73 12.37
CA ILE A 211 -7.18 13.13 12.28
C ILE A 211 -5.67 13.25 12.11
N GLU A 212 -4.86 12.47 12.82
CA GLU A 212 -3.40 12.45 12.64
C GLU A 212 -3.01 11.95 11.24
N VAL A 213 -3.74 10.99 10.68
CA VAL A 213 -3.56 10.55 9.29
C VAL A 213 -3.85 11.67 8.31
N LEU A 214 -4.96 12.38 8.48
CA LEU A 214 -5.34 13.52 7.63
C LEU A 214 -4.36 14.70 7.75
N LYS A 215 -3.82 14.95 8.95
CA LYS A 215 -2.77 15.98 9.15
C LYS A 215 -1.45 15.57 8.50
N GLY A 216 -1.03 14.32 8.68
CA GLY A 216 0.17 13.76 8.04
C GLY A 216 0.07 13.85 6.52
N PHE A 217 -1.10 13.50 5.99
CA PHE A 217 -1.44 13.68 4.58
C PHE A 217 -1.27 15.15 4.12
N ALA A 218 -1.85 16.11 4.84
CA ALA A 218 -1.68 17.53 4.51
C ALA A 218 -0.22 18.02 4.61
N ALA A 219 0.55 17.54 5.59
CA ALA A 219 1.94 17.92 5.79
C ALA A 219 2.85 17.45 4.65
N THR A 220 2.62 16.23 4.12
CA THR A 220 3.36 15.73 2.94
C THR A 220 3.11 16.60 1.71
N ALA A 221 1.91 17.19 1.56
CA ALA A 221 1.63 18.13 0.48
C ALA A 221 2.30 19.49 0.66
N ALA A 222 2.36 20.02 1.88
CA ALA A 222 3.02 21.30 2.17
C ALA A 222 4.55 21.27 1.92
N ALA A 223 5.22 20.16 2.27
CA ALA A 223 6.64 19.97 2.00
C ALA A 223 6.96 19.94 0.50
N SER A 224 6.02 19.45 -0.31
CA SER A 224 6.14 19.36 -1.77
C SER A 224 6.09 20.73 -2.47
N VAL A 225 5.29 21.66 -1.94
CA VAL A 225 5.18 23.06 -2.46
C VAL A 225 6.45 23.88 -2.19
N ILE A 226 7.19 23.55 -1.13
CA ILE A 226 8.43 24.24 -0.76
C ILE A 226 9.60 23.80 -1.65
N LEU A 227 9.65 22.53 -2.07
CA LEU A 227 10.68 22.00 -2.97
C LEU A 227 10.47 22.39 -4.45
N ALA A 228 9.28 22.83 -4.83
CA ALA A 228 8.94 23.29 -6.18
C ALA A 228 9.20 24.80 -6.41
N LYS A 229 9.84 25.50 -5.47
CA LYS A 229 10.28 26.90 -5.57
C LYS A 229 11.80 27.00 -5.46
#